data_AF-A0A1C5V364-F1
#
_entry.id   AF-A0A1C5V364-F1
#
_cell.length_a   1.000
_cell.length_b   1.000
_cell.length_c   1.000
_cell.angle_alpha   90.00
_cell.angle_beta   90.00
_cell.angle_gamma   90.00
#
_symmetry.space_group_name_H-M   'P 1'
#
loop_
_entity.id
_entity.type
_entity.pdbx_description
1 polymer ?
#
loop_
_entity_poly.entity_id
_entity_poly.type
_entity_poly.pdbx_seq_one_letter_code
_entity_poly.pdbx_strand_id
1 'polypeptide(L)' 'MEDYVDTFEDVDEAYKKAVENGATSVLEPELEPWGQRTCYIADPEGNMIEIDSWNKPYEEKDLEWV' A
#
# COMPACT_ATOMS: atom_id res chain seq x y z
N MET A 1 -5.34 3.73 -8.53
CA MET A 1 -5.45 4.65 -7.38
C MET A 1 -4.31 4.34 -6.44
N GLU A 2 -3.81 5.31 -5.69
CA GLU A 2 -2.76 5.10 -4.68
C GLU A 2 -3.38 5.39 -3.31
N ASP A 3 -3.12 4.51 -2.34
CA ASP A 3 -3.48 4.63 -0.94
C ASP A 3 -2.20 4.55 -0.10
N TYR A 4 -1.63 5.71 0.26
CA TYR A 4 -0.44 5.76 1.08
C TYR A 4 -0.78 5.57 2.55
N VAL A 5 0.06 4.81 3.25
CA VAL A 5 -0.03 4.61 4.70
C VAL A 5 1.29 4.86 5.40
N ASP A 6 1.23 5.25 6.67
CA ASP A 6 2.39 5.75 7.40
C ASP A 6 3.40 4.65 7.73
N THR A 7 2.94 3.41 7.97
CA THR A 7 3.81 2.31 8.38
C THR A 7 3.70 1.09 7.47
N PHE A 8 4.72 0.24 7.51
CA PHE A 8 4.69 -1.05 6.83
C PHE A 8 3.56 -1.95 7.34
N GLU A 9 3.26 -1.91 8.64
CA GLU A 9 2.18 -2.69 9.24
C GLU A 9 0.81 -2.25 8.70
N ASP A 10 0.63 -0.95 8.48
CA ASP A 10 -0.61 -0.43 7.88
C ASP A 10 -0.81 -0.94 6.45
N VAL A 11 0.26 -1.19 5.68
CA VAL A 11 0.15 -1.79 4.33
C VAL A 11 -0.42 -3.20 4.45
N ASP A 12 0.11 -3.99 5.38
CA ASP A 12 -0.35 -5.36 5.64
C ASP A 12 -1.80 -5.39 6.14
N GLU A 13 -2.17 -4.50 7.06
CA GLU A 13 -3.53 -4.42 7.60
C GLU A 13 -4.54 -3.97 6.53
N ALA A 14 -4.21 -2.94 5.75
CA ALA A 14 -5.06 -2.43 4.68
C ALA A 14 -5.26 -3.47 3.56
N TYR A 15 -4.18 -4.14 3.14
CA TYR A 15 -4.24 -5.25 2.20
C TYR A 15 -5.16 -6.36 2.69
N LYS A 16 -4.94 -6.84 3.93
CA LYS A 16 -5.73 -7.93 4.50
C LYS A 16 -7.20 -7.55 4.58
N LYS A 17 -7.49 -6.35 5.09
CA LYS A 17 -8.85 -5.83 5.18
C LYS A 17 -9.50 -5.73 3.81
N ALA A 18 -8.80 -5.26 2.79
CA ALA A 18 -9.35 -5.16 1.45
C ALA A 18 -9.70 -6.54 0.88
N VAL A 19 -8.80 -7.52 1.02
CA VAL A 19 -9.05 -8.90 0.56
C VAL A 19 -10.21 -9.54 1.32
N GLU A 20 -10.29 -9.35 2.65
CA GLU A 20 -11.42 -9.83 3.47
C GLU A 20 -12.76 -9.20 3.05
N ASN A 21 -12.75 -7.99 2.49
CA ASN A 21 -13.92 -7.30 1.96
C ASN A 21 -14.22 -7.61 0.47
N GLY A 22 -13.50 -8.55 -0.13
CA GLY A 22 -13.75 -9.02 -1.50
C GLY A 22 -12.87 -8.41 -2.58
N ALA A 23 -11.86 -7.62 -2.23
CA ALA A 23 -10.82 -7.26 -3.18
C ALA A 23 -10.02 -8.50 -3.61
N THR A 24 -9.57 -8.51 -4.85
CA THR A 24 -8.66 -9.51 -5.39
C THR A 24 -7.23 -9.08 -5.14
N SER A 25 -6.43 -9.94 -4.52
CA SER A 25 -4.98 -9.72 -4.43
C SER A 25 -4.32 -9.85 -5.81
N VAL A 26 -3.60 -8.81 -6.22
CA VAL A 26 -2.80 -8.77 -7.45
C VAL A 26 -1.32 -8.94 -7.11
N LEU A 27 -0.85 -8.24 -6.08
CA LEU A 27 0.48 -8.38 -5.48
C LEU A 27 0.32 -8.34 -3.96
N GLU A 28 0.89 -9.33 -3.26
CA GLU A 28 0.91 -9.35 -1.80
C GLU A 28 1.90 -8.30 -1.26
N PRO A 29 1.77 -7.84 0.00
CA PRO A 29 2.69 -6.87 0.59
C PRO A 29 4.14 -7.33 0.61
N GLU A 30 4.98 -6.68 -0.20
CA GLU A 30 6.41 -6.96 -0.29
C GLU A 30 7.27 -5.73 0.02
N LEU A 31 8.48 -5.97 0.53
CA LEU A 31 9.48 -4.93 0.74
C LEU A 31 10.40 -4.86 -0.47
N GLU A 32 10.30 -3.77 -1.20
CA GLU A 32 11.08 -3.52 -2.40
C GLU A 32 12.54 -3.23 -2.07
N PRO A 33 13.48 -3.46 -3.00
CA PRO A 33 14.91 -3.27 -2.76
C PRO A 33 15.30 -1.81 -2.52
N TRP A 34 14.44 -0.84 -2.89
CA TRP A 34 14.62 0.58 -2.57
C TRP A 34 14.05 1.00 -1.21
N GLY A 35 13.42 0.09 -0.45
CA GLY A 35 12.98 0.33 0.93
C GLY A 35 11.52 0.77 1.08
N GLN A 36 10.71 0.69 0.02
CA GLN A 36 9.26 0.90 0.09
C GLN A 36 8.56 -0.45 0.32
N ARG A 37 7.51 -0.47 1.14
CA ARG A 37 6.59 -1.62 1.22
C ARG A 37 5.38 -1.33 0.37
N THR A 38 5.05 -2.20 -0.57
CA THR A 38 3.94 -1.99 -1.51
C THR A 38 3.13 -3.26 -1.73
N CYS A 39 1.86 -3.10 -2.08
CA CYS A 39 1.00 -4.17 -2.57
C CYS A 39 0.00 -3.64 -3.60
N TYR A 40 -0.58 -4.56 -4.38
CA TYR A 40 -1.60 -4.24 -5.36
C TYR A 40 -2.84 -5.09 -5.14
N ILE A 41 -3.99 -4.44 -5.15
CA ILE A 41 -5.31 -5.07 -5.08
C ILE A 41 -6.18 -4.57 -6.23
N ALA A 42 -7.14 -5.39 -6.63
CA ALA A 42 -8.23 -4.99 -7.50
C ALA A 42 -9.54 -5.05 -6.72
N ASP A 43 -10.32 -3.98 -6.69
CA ASP A 43 -11.66 -4.02 -6.10
C ASP A 43 -12.61 -4.93 -6.93
N PRO A 44 -13.82 -5.25 -6.42
CA PRO A 44 -14.78 -6.08 -7.15
C PRO A 44 -15.24 -5.50 -8.51
N GLU A 45 -15.07 -4.20 -8.73
CA GLU A 45 -15.37 -3.52 -9.99
C GLU A 45 -14.19 -3.60 -10.98
N GLY A 46 -13.04 -4.13 -10.54
CA GLY A 46 -11.82 -4.30 -11.32
C GLY A 46 -10.90 -3.08 -11.30
N ASN A 47 -11.13 -2.10 -10.41
CA ASN A 47 -10.22 -0.96 -10.27
C ASN A 47 -8.97 -1.37 -9.49
N MET A 48 -7.81 -1.01 -10.03
CA MET A 48 -6.53 -1.33 -9.42
C MET A 48 -6.09 -0.23 -8.43
N ILE A 49 -5.69 -0.68 -7.25
CA ILE A 49 -5.30 0.16 -6.11
C ILE A 49 -3.91 -0.32 -5.67
N GLU A 50 -2.98 0.62 -5.60
CA GLU A 50 -1.68 0.45 -4.95
C GLU A 50 -1.82 0.90 -3.49
N ILE A 51 -1.30 0.09 -2.57
CA ILE A 51 -1.16 0.49 -1.17
C ILE A 51 0.33 0.47 -0.85
N ASP A 52 0.90 1.62 -0.53
CA ASP A 52 2.34 1.76 -0.34
C ASP A 52 2.70 2.53 0.93
N SER A 53 3.90 2.27 1.44
CA SER A 53 4.48 3.00 2.56
C SER A 53 5.99 3.08 2.44
N TRP A 54 6.55 4.21 2.89
CA TRP A 54 7.98 4.37 3.15
C TRP A 54 8.34 4.18 4.63
N ASN A 55 7.39 3.74 5.45
CA ASN A 55 7.47 3.73 6.91
C ASN A 55 7.77 5.13 7.48
N LYS A 56 7.08 6.14 6.92
CA LYS A 56 7.17 7.55 7.28
C LYS A 56 5.75 8.15 7.29
N PRO A 57 5.45 9.12 8.16
CA PRO A 57 4.18 9.82 8.13
C PRO A 57 3.91 10.46 6.76
N TYR A 58 2.64 10.50 6.34
CA TYR A 58 2.21 11.10 5.07
C TYR A 58 2.74 12.52 4.87
N GLU A 59 2.73 13.34 5.94
CA GLU A 59 3.24 14.71 5.92
C GLU A 59 4.75 14.80 5.62
N GLU A 60 5.48 13.69 5.80
CA GLU A 60 6.93 13.59 5.61
C GLU A 60 7.32 12.78 4.37
N LYS A 61 6.36 12.19 3.63
CA LYS A 61 6.61 11.33 2.44
C LYS A 61 7.39 12.07 1.35
N ASP A 62 7.14 13.36 1.15
CA ASP A 62 7.74 14.18 0.08
C ASP A 62 8.89 15.10 0.53
N LEU A 63 9.26 15.08 1.81
CA LEU A 63 10.26 16.01 2.37
C LEU A 63 11.71 15.69 1.96
N GLU A 64 11.95 14.63 1.20
CA GLU A 64 13.30 14.23 0.77
C GLU A 64 13.87 15.07 -0.39
N TRP A 65 13.11 16.05 -0.88
CA TRP A 65 13.50 16.93 -1.99
C TRP A 65 13.63 18.43 -1.62
N VAL A 66 13.67 18.79 -0.32
CA VAL A 66 13.98 20.17 0.15
C VAL A 66 15.39 20.31 0.70
#